data_AF-Q8ZVC6-F1
#
_entry.id   AF-Q8ZVC6-F1
#
_cell.length_a   1.000
_cell.length_b   1.000
_cell.length_c   1.000
_cell.angle_alpha   90.00
_cell.angle_beta   90.00
_cell.angle_gamma   90.00
#
_symmetry.space_group_name_H-M   'P 1'
#
loop_
_entity.id
_entity.type
_entity.pdbx_description
1 polymer ?
#
loop_
_entity_poly.entity_id
_entity_poly.type
_entity_poly.pdbx_seq_one_letter_code
_entity_poly.pdbx_strand_id
1 'polypeptide(L)'
;MSVKPHITLVKLEKPIRVEVKYRRFVATIGPVVLLPSPSKPRYIALRVEPYGEFAALRALLAASLTGVLVERYAEFKPHLTVYSIRLKRPALDDIRLAVEEAAKYTGTAFEVRAVHLIDTTGGAYMPVYAVPLQP
;
A
#
# COMPACT_ATOMS: atom_id res chain seq x y z
N MET A 1 12.37 -10.61 6.78
CA MET A 1 12.35 -9.34 6.04
C MET A 1 11.41 -8.42 6.77
N SER A 2 11.93 -7.26 7.20
CA SER A 2 11.12 -6.22 7.80
C SER A 2 10.15 -5.69 6.74
N VAL A 3 8.88 -5.52 7.10
CA VAL A 3 7.92 -4.85 6.23
C VAL A 3 8.28 -3.36 6.25
N LYS A 4 8.51 -2.76 5.08
CA LYS A 4 8.59 -1.30 4.98
C LYS A 4 7.17 -0.78 4.76
N PRO A 5 6.54 -0.08 5.73
CA PRO A 5 5.15 0.35 5.56
C PRO A 5 5.05 1.35 4.40
N HIS A 6 4.25 0.99 3.40
CA HIS A 6 3.92 1.84 2.27
C HIS A 6 2.54 1.45 1.73
N ILE A 7 1.94 2.33 0.93
CA ILE A 7 0.69 2.06 0.22
C ILE A 7 1.04 1.89 -1.26
N THR A 8 0.90 0.69 -1.79
CA THR A 8 1.17 0.43 -3.20
C THR A 8 0.01 0.95 -4.04
N LEU A 9 0.28 1.86 -4.98
CA LEU A 9 -0.73 2.36 -5.94
C LEU A 9 -0.78 1.50 -7.21
N VAL A 10 0.39 1.22 -7.77
CA VAL A 10 0.57 0.43 -9.00
C VAL A 10 1.86 -0.39 -8.92
N LYS A 11 1.92 -1.48 -9.69
CA LYS A 11 3.15 -2.26 -9.92
C LYS A 11 3.56 -2.11 -11.38
N LEU A 12 4.86 -2.01 -11.63
CA LEU A 12 5.41 -1.84 -12.98
C LEU A 12 6.31 -3.01 -13.34
N GLU A 13 6.31 -3.40 -14.60
CA GLU A 13 7.22 -4.42 -15.15
C GLU A 13 8.65 -3.90 -15.25
N LYS A 14 8.80 -2.60 -15.55
CA LYS A 14 10.08 -1.90 -15.65
C LYS A 14 9.97 -0.49 -15.11
N PRO A 15 11.05 0.10 -14.57
CA PRO A 15 11.01 1.45 -14.03
C PRO A 15 10.79 2.48 -15.14
N ILE A 16 9.74 3.30 -15.00
CA ILE A 16 9.45 4.43 -15.89
C ILE A 16 9.26 5.69 -15.04
N ARG A 17 9.86 6.79 -15.50
CA ARG A 17 9.61 8.12 -14.94
C ARG A 17 8.29 8.66 -15.44
N VAL A 18 7.46 9.14 -14.53
CA VAL A 18 6.21 9.82 -14.85
C VAL A 18 6.08 11.11 -14.08
N GLU A 19 5.37 12.03 -14.71
CA GLU A 19 4.89 13.24 -14.07
C GLU A 19 3.37 13.14 -13.93
N VAL A 20 2.87 13.44 -12.74
CA VAL A 20 1.44 13.53 -12.47
C VAL A 20 1.19 14.80 -11.67
N LYS A 21 0.12 15.51 -12.02
CA LYS A 21 -0.36 16.66 -11.26
C LYS A 21 -1.55 16.21 -10.41
N TYR A 22 -1.35 16.16 -9.11
CA TYR A 22 -2.38 15.83 -8.15
C TYR A 22 -2.14 16.60 -6.86
N ARG A 23 -3.21 17.01 -6.19
CA ARG A 23 -3.14 17.74 -4.92
C ARG A 23 -2.75 16.81 -3.78
N ARG A 24 -2.15 17.37 -2.73
CA ARG A 24 -2.01 16.71 -1.43
C ARG A 24 -3.38 16.46 -0.83
N PHE A 25 -3.48 15.42 -0.02
CA PHE A 25 -4.70 15.09 0.70
C PHE A 25 -4.35 14.43 2.03
N VAL A 26 -5.27 14.53 2.99
CA VAL A 26 -5.16 13.83 4.27
C VAL A 26 -5.79 12.45 4.12
N ALA A 27 -5.03 11.44 4.53
CA ALA A 27 -5.49 10.07 4.64
C ALA A 27 -5.64 9.68 6.11
N THR A 28 -6.45 8.66 6.37
CA THR A 28 -6.68 8.11 7.71
C THR A 28 -6.51 6.60 7.69
N ILE A 29 -5.83 6.08 8.70
CA ILE A 29 -5.70 4.65 8.94
C ILE A 29 -7.04 4.11 9.43
N GLY A 30 -7.60 3.19 8.66
CA GLY A 30 -8.83 2.46 8.96
C GLY A 30 -8.58 1.16 9.73
N PRO A 31 -9.58 0.26 9.77
CA PRO A 31 -9.49 -0.98 10.55
C PRO A 31 -8.42 -1.94 10.01
N VAL A 32 -8.00 -2.86 10.88
CA VAL A 32 -7.12 -3.97 10.53
C VAL A 32 -7.82 -4.90 9.55
N VAL A 33 -7.07 -5.35 8.54
CA VAL A 33 -7.49 -6.35 7.56
C VAL A 33 -6.44 -7.45 7.46
N LEU A 34 -6.90 -8.68 7.28
CA LEU A 34 -6.07 -9.86 7.10
C LEU A 34 -6.03 -10.25 5.63
N LEU A 35 -4.83 -10.31 5.05
CA LEU A 35 -4.63 -10.52 3.62
C LEU A 35 -3.89 -11.84 3.34
N PRO A 36 -4.22 -12.56 2.25
CA PRO A 36 -5.27 -12.25 1.27
C PRO A 36 -6.69 -12.50 1.80
N SER A 37 -6.84 -13.30 2.85
CA SER A 37 -8.11 -13.53 3.53
C SER A 37 -7.93 -13.76 5.04
N PRO A 38 -8.97 -13.55 5.86
CA PRO A 38 -8.95 -13.90 7.28
C PRO A 38 -8.75 -15.39 7.56
N SER A 39 -9.16 -16.27 6.64
CA SER A 39 -9.04 -17.72 6.80
C SER A 39 -7.66 -18.28 6.47
N LYS A 40 -6.85 -17.55 5.68
CA LYS A 40 -5.49 -17.94 5.29
C LYS A 40 -4.57 -16.72 5.26
N PRO A 41 -4.38 -16.03 6.41
CA PRO A 41 -3.68 -14.76 6.41
C PRO A 41 -2.17 -14.97 6.23
N ARG A 42 -1.59 -14.12 5.40
CA ARG A 42 -0.15 -13.95 5.15
C ARG A 42 0.36 -12.59 5.59
N TYR A 43 -0.53 -11.63 5.73
CA TYR A 43 -0.19 -10.28 6.15
C TYR A 43 -1.27 -9.72 7.08
N ILE A 44 -0.82 -8.88 8.02
CA ILE A 44 -1.67 -8.00 8.80
C ILE A 44 -1.45 -6.60 8.22
N ALA A 45 -2.53 -5.98 7.77
CA ALA A 45 -2.50 -4.68 7.14
C ALA A 45 -3.60 -3.78 7.73
N LEU A 46 -3.51 -2.49 7.47
CA LEU A 46 -4.50 -1.50 7.86
C LEU A 46 -5.13 -0.92 6.60
N ARG A 47 -6.46 -0.83 6.54
CA ARG A 47 -7.13 -0.12 5.43
C ARG A 47 -6.71 1.35 5.47
N VAL A 48 -6.68 2.02 4.33
CA VAL A 48 -6.41 3.47 4.28
C VAL A 48 -7.54 4.17 3.53
N GLU A 49 -8.02 5.26 4.13
CA GLU A 49 -9.07 6.13 3.60
C GLU A 49 -8.51 7.54 3.31
N PRO A 50 -9.17 8.36 2.47
CA PRO A 50 -10.36 8.04 1.69
C PRO A 50 -10.02 7.23 0.44
N TYR A 51 -10.74 6.13 0.20
CA TYR A 51 -10.57 5.30 -1.00
C TYR A 51 -10.55 6.12 -2.29
N GLY A 52 -11.43 7.12 -2.42
CA GLY A 52 -11.58 7.93 -3.63
C GLY A 52 -10.30 8.67 -4.04
N GLU A 53 -9.55 9.26 -3.10
CA GLU A 53 -8.32 9.99 -3.41
C GLU A 53 -7.22 9.02 -3.90
N PHE A 54 -7.07 7.87 -3.25
CA PHE A 54 -6.12 6.84 -3.70
C PHE A 54 -6.51 6.24 -5.05
N ALA A 55 -7.80 6.00 -5.29
CA ALA A 55 -8.30 5.46 -6.55
C ALA A 55 -8.10 6.45 -7.71
N ALA A 56 -8.36 7.74 -7.49
CA ALA A 56 -8.14 8.80 -8.46
C ALA A 56 -6.64 8.95 -8.80
N LEU A 57 -5.77 8.98 -7.78
CA LEU A 57 -4.33 9.04 -7.99
C LEU A 57 -3.80 7.80 -8.73
N ARG A 58 -4.29 6.60 -8.38
CA ARG A 58 -3.98 5.37 -9.12
C ARG A 58 -4.44 5.45 -10.58
N ALA A 59 -5.64 5.96 -10.84
CA ALA A 59 -6.17 6.07 -12.20
C ALA A 59 -5.32 7.02 -13.07
N LEU A 60 -4.88 8.15 -12.51
CA LEU A 60 -3.97 9.08 -13.19
C LEU A 60 -2.62 8.43 -13.51
N LEU A 61 -2.02 7.76 -12.52
CA LEU A 61 -0.78 7.00 -12.74
C LEU A 61 -0.97 5.93 -13.81
N ALA A 62 -2.08 5.20 -13.76
CA ALA A 62 -2.37 4.12 -14.70
C ALA A 62 -2.54 4.62 -16.14
N ALA A 63 -3.14 5.79 -16.34
CA ALA A 63 -3.24 6.43 -17.64
C ALA A 63 -1.85 6.80 -18.19
N SER A 64 -0.98 7.38 -17.37
CA SER A 64 0.39 7.78 -17.74
C SER A 64 1.37 6.60 -17.91
N LEU A 65 1.06 5.43 -17.36
CA LEU A 65 1.92 4.23 -17.34
C LEU A 65 1.40 3.11 -18.27
N THR A 66 0.64 3.48 -19.31
CA THR A 66 0.04 2.51 -20.23
C THR A 66 1.13 1.62 -20.87
N GLY A 67 0.91 0.30 -20.85
CA GLY A 67 1.82 -0.69 -21.45
C GLY A 67 2.91 -1.22 -20.53
N VAL A 68 3.02 -0.73 -19.28
CA VAL A 68 4.00 -1.27 -18.29
C VAL A 68 3.39 -1.66 -16.94
N LEU A 69 2.08 -1.49 -16.78
CA LEU A 69 1.37 -1.88 -15.56
C LEU A 69 1.25 -3.40 -15.45
N VAL A 70 1.66 -3.92 -14.31
CA VAL A 70 1.32 -5.28 -13.86
C VAL A 70 -0.03 -5.25 -13.15
N GLU A 71 -0.81 -6.34 -13.22
CA GLU A 71 -2.07 -6.49 -12.47
C GLU A 71 -3.10 -5.36 -12.74
N ARG A 72 -3.20 -4.88 -13.98
CA ARG A 72 -4.05 -3.72 -14.36
C ARG A 72 -5.49 -3.81 -13.84
N TYR A 73 -6.08 -5.01 -13.86
CA TYR A 73 -7.47 -5.31 -13.48
C TYR A 73 -7.65 -5.85 -12.06
N ALA A 74 -6.58 -5.94 -11.27
CA ALA A 74 -6.71 -6.39 -9.88
C ALA A 74 -7.55 -5.39 -9.08
N GLU A 75 -8.38 -5.92 -8.17
CA GLU A 75 -9.17 -5.11 -7.26
C GLU A 75 -8.24 -4.26 -6.39
N PHE A 76 -8.34 -2.94 -6.51
CA PHE A 76 -7.52 -2.02 -5.74
C PHE A 76 -8.12 -1.82 -4.35
N LYS A 77 -7.36 -2.17 -3.31
CA LYS A 77 -7.70 -1.93 -1.91
C LYS A 77 -6.52 -1.21 -1.26
N PRO A 78 -6.52 0.12 -1.09
CA PRO A 78 -5.42 0.83 -0.46
C PRO A 78 -5.26 0.36 0.99
N HIS A 79 -4.08 -0.15 1.31
CA HIS A 79 -3.77 -0.66 2.63
C HIS A 79 -2.29 -0.44 2.96
N LEU A 80 -2.00 -0.36 4.25
CA LEU A 80 -0.66 -0.31 4.81
C LEU A 80 -0.34 -1.67 5.44
N THR A 81 0.52 -2.47 4.80
CA THR A 81 0.97 -3.71 5.43
C THR A 81 1.95 -3.40 6.55
N VAL A 82 1.73 -3.99 7.73
CA VAL A 82 2.56 -3.76 8.93
C VAL A 82 3.26 -5.02 9.42
N TYR A 83 2.67 -6.21 9.22
CA TYR A 83 3.29 -7.49 9.57
C TYR A 83 3.16 -8.51 8.45
N SER A 84 4.16 -9.40 8.37
CA SER A 84 4.10 -10.63 7.56
C SER A 84 3.96 -11.84 8.49
N ILE A 85 3.07 -12.75 8.14
CA ILE A 85 2.80 -13.98 8.90
C ILE A 85 3.56 -15.12 8.24
N ARG A 86 4.51 -15.71 8.98
CA ARG A 86 5.36 -16.81 8.50
C ARG A 86 4.85 -18.20 8.89
N LEU A 87 3.81 -18.26 9.72
CA LEU A 87 3.15 -19.50 10.10
C LEU A 87 2.42 -20.09 8.90
N LYS A 88 2.54 -21.39 8.67
CA LYS A 88 1.92 -22.06 7.50
C LYS A 88 0.39 -22.01 7.57
N ARG A 89 -0.18 -22.21 8.77
CA ARG A 89 -1.62 -22.22 9.08
C ARG A 89 -1.87 -21.53 10.43
N PRO A 90 -1.76 -20.19 10.49
CA PRO A 90 -1.97 -19.46 11.74
C PRO A 90 -3.43 -19.59 12.19
N ALA A 91 -3.65 -19.88 13.47
CA ALA A 91 -4.91 -19.60 14.15
C ALA A 91 -5.01 -18.10 14.46
N LEU A 92 -6.21 -17.60 14.76
CA LEU A 92 -6.40 -16.19 15.14
C LEU A 92 -5.64 -15.84 16.42
N ASP A 93 -5.64 -16.74 17.40
CA ASP A 93 -4.92 -16.53 18.67
C ASP A 93 -3.41 -16.40 18.47
N ASP A 94 -2.84 -17.09 17.48
CA ASP A 94 -1.40 -17.01 17.16
C ASP A 94 -0.97 -15.60 16.72
N ILE A 95 -1.89 -14.85 16.12
CA ILE A 95 -1.63 -13.52 15.56
C ILE A 95 -2.34 -12.39 16.33
N ARG A 96 -3.11 -12.72 17.36
CA ARG A 96 -3.96 -11.78 18.11
C ARG A 96 -3.19 -10.56 18.61
N LEU A 97 -2.04 -10.77 19.25
CA LEU A 97 -1.22 -9.67 19.78
C LEU A 97 -0.74 -8.72 18.68
N ALA A 98 -0.37 -9.24 17.52
CA ALA A 98 0.05 -8.41 16.39
C ALA A 98 -1.12 -7.66 15.75
N VAL A 99 -2.32 -8.25 15.74
CA VAL A 99 -3.55 -7.58 15.32
C VAL A 99 -3.92 -6.45 16.28
N GLU A 100 -3.86 -6.69 17.59
CA GLU A 100 -4.12 -5.68 18.62
C GLU A 100 -3.11 -4.52 18.55
N GLU A 101 -1.83 -4.83 18.34
CA GLU A 101 -0.80 -3.80 18.15
C GLU A 101 -1.07 -2.96 16.92
N ALA A 102 -1.38 -3.59 15.78
CA ALA A 102 -1.74 -2.88 14.55
C ALA A 102 -2.99 -1.99 14.74
N ALA A 103 -3.99 -2.47 15.49
CA ALA A 103 -5.24 -1.76 15.71
C ALA A 103 -5.06 -0.40 16.42
N LYS A 104 -3.99 -0.23 17.20
CA LYS A 104 -3.67 1.05 17.87
C LYS A 104 -3.46 2.22 16.90
N TYR A 105 -3.12 1.94 15.65
CA TYR A 105 -2.94 2.98 14.64
C TYR A 105 -4.27 3.44 14.00
N THR A 106 -5.38 2.73 14.23
CA THR A 106 -6.70 3.08 13.67
C THR A 106 -7.09 4.50 14.08
N GLY A 107 -7.57 5.29 13.13
CA GLY A 107 -7.91 6.70 13.33
C GLY A 107 -6.74 7.67 13.16
N THR A 108 -5.49 7.18 13.03
CA THR A 108 -4.34 8.05 12.78
C THR A 108 -4.47 8.71 11.42
N ALA A 109 -4.36 10.04 11.38
CA ALA A 109 -4.35 10.82 10.16
C ALA A 109 -2.93 11.17 9.71
N PHE A 110 -2.69 11.23 8.40
CA PHE A 110 -1.41 11.63 7.81
C PHE A 110 -1.63 12.29 6.46
N GLU A 111 -0.73 13.20 6.09
CA GLU A 111 -0.77 13.88 4.80
C GLU A 111 -0.01 13.07 3.73
N VAL A 112 -0.65 12.83 2.59
CA VAL A 112 0.00 12.23 1.42
C VAL A 112 0.64 13.35 0.61
N ARG A 113 1.98 13.38 0.60
CA ARG A 113 2.78 14.47 0.01
C ARG A 113 3.47 14.12 -1.30
N ALA A 114 3.70 12.84 -1.56
CA ALA A 114 4.45 12.39 -2.73
C ALA A 114 4.12 10.92 -3.06
N VAL A 115 4.33 10.56 -4.31
CA VAL A 115 4.38 9.16 -4.77
C VAL A 115 5.82 8.79 -5.05
N HIS A 116 6.28 7.66 -4.54
CA HIS A 116 7.65 7.19 -4.78
C HIS A 116 7.63 6.04 -5.80
N LEU A 117 8.48 6.11 -6.81
CA LEU A 117 8.88 4.91 -7.53
C LEU A 117 9.94 4.19 -6.69
N ILE A 118 9.64 2.96 -6.31
CA ILE A 118 10.52 2.11 -5.52
C ILE A 118 10.82 0.85 -6.34
N ASP A 119 12.09 0.55 -6.54
CA ASP A 119 12.52 -0.73 -7.07
C ASP A 119 12.48 -1.76 -5.94
N THR A 120 11.72 -2.85 -6.16
CA THR A 120 11.56 -3.96 -5.22
C THR A 120 12.30 -5.23 -5.65
N THR A 121 13.10 -5.17 -6.70
CA THR A 121 13.83 -6.32 -7.28
C THR A 121 14.81 -6.91 -6.27
N GLY A 122 14.91 -8.24 -6.22
CA GLY A 122 15.78 -8.94 -5.26
C GLY A 122 15.35 -8.78 -3.79
N GLY A 123 14.15 -8.25 -3.52
CA GLY A 123 13.64 -8.02 -2.16
C GLY A 123 14.20 -6.78 -1.47
N ALA A 124 15.05 -6.00 -2.14
CA ALA A 124 15.50 -4.70 -1.68
C ALA A 124 14.43 -3.64 -2.02
N TYR A 125 14.20 -2.67 -1.13
CA TYR A 125 13.29 -1.54 -1.39
C TYR A 125 14.14 -0.29 -1.59
N MET A 126 14.47 0.01 -2.84
CA MET A 126 15.35 1.11 -3.23
C MET A 126 14.52 2.24 -3.85
N PRO A 127 14.51 3.45 -3.26
CA PRO A 127 13.84 4.59 -3.87
C PRO A 127 14.55 4.98 -5.17
N VAL A 128 13.79 5.12 -6.26
CA VAL A 128 14.31 5.52 -7.58
C VAL A 128 14.09 7.01 -7.81
N TYR A 129 12.85 7.49 -7.62
CA TYR A 129 12.51 8.90 -7.63
C TYR A 129 11.17 9.15 -6.91
N ALA A 130 10.86 10.41 -6.65
CA ALA A 130 9.60 10.84 -6.06
C ALA A 130 8.88 11.84 -6.98
N VAL A 131 7.55 11.72 -7.04
CA VAL A 131 6.65 12.69 -7.67
C VAL A 131 5.97 13.47 -6.54
N PRO A 132 6.34 14.74 -6.31
CA PRO A 132 5.70 15.55 -5.29
C PRO A 132 4.26 15.88 -5.67
N LEU A 133 3.35 15.83 -4.70
CA LEU A 133 1.98 16.30 -4.84
C LEU A 133 1.89 17.81 -4.54
N GLN A 134 0.99 18.47 -5.24
CA GLN A 134 0.82 19.92 -5.18
C GLN A 134 0.17 20.33 -3.86
N PRO A 135 0.62 21.43 -3.21
CA PRO A 135 -0.03 21.98 -2.03
C PRO A 135 -1.53 22.22 -2.22
#